data_AF-A0A498KG36-F1
#
_entry.id   AF-A0A498KG36-F1
#
_cell.length_a   1.000
_cell.length_b   1.000
_cell.length_c   1.000
_cell.angle_alpha   90.00
_cell.angle_beta   90.00
_cell.angle_gamma   90.00
#
_symmetry.space_group_name_H-M   'P 1'
#
loop_
_entity.id
_entity.type
_entity.pdbx_description
1 polymer ?
#
loop_
_entity_poly.entity_id
_entity_poly.type
_entity_poly.pdbx_seq_one_letter_code
_entity_poly.pdbx_strand_id
1 'polypeptide(L)'
;MSRAFTAEKPFRFQFKHPCVVCNVFGHWSDKCPYLKRIPENVTEVGKGYRILDGRGLRYADMMCCLLCGKFRDHEDEDCPDLSKFIAEGHPLLNRVPRSP
;
A
#
# COMPACT_ATOMS: atom_id res chain seq x y z
N MET A 1 54.35 7.74 -15.73
CA MET A 1 53.76 8.03 -14.41
C MET A 1 52.28 7.69 -14.46
N SER A 2 51.89 6.52 -13.95
CA SER A 2 50.50 6.03 -14.03
C SER A 2 49.68 6.62 -12.90
N ARG A 3 48.64 7.39 -13.23
CA ARG A 3 47.70 7.97 -12.26
C ARG A 3 46.65 6.91 -11.92
N ALA A 4 46.67 6.40 -10.69
CA ALA A 4 45.60 5.57 -10.18
C ALA A 4 44.39 6.45 -9.88
N PHE A 5 43.27 6.20 -10.57
CA PHE A 5 41.97 6.71 -10.15
C PHE A 5 41.50 5.89 -8.96
N THR A 6 41.59 6.44 -7.76
CA THR A 6 40.89 5.94 -6.60
C THR A 6 39.39 6.05 -6.87
N ALA A 7 38.73 4.91 -7.12
CA ALA A 7 37.28 4.83 -7.16
C ALA A 7 36.72 5.42 -5.86
N GLU A 8 36.06 6.56 -5.96
CA GLU A 8 35.34 7.16 -4.86
C GLU A 8 34.35 6.11 -4.32
N LYS A 9 34.33 5.94 -2.99
CA LYS A 9 33.46 4.96 -2.28
C LYS A 9 32.09 4.89 -2.96
N PRO A 10 31.55 3.70 -3.26
CA PRO A 10 30.23 3.62 -3.86
C PRO A 10 29.24 4.33 -2.93
N PHE A 11 28.49 5.27 -3.48
CA PHE A 11 27.41 5.98 -2.79
C PHE A 11 26.48 4.94 -2.18
N ARG A 12 26.63 4.64 -0.89
CA ARG A 12 25.74 3.74 -0.15
C ARG A 12 24.53 4.55 0.25
N PHE A 13 23.50 4.56 -0.60
CA PHE A 13 22.20 5.09 -0.22
C PHE A 13 21.62 4.21 0.89
N GLN A 14 21.69 4.68 2.13
CA GLN A 14 21.06 4.00 3.26
C GLN A 14 19.61 4.46 3.39
N PHE A 15 18.69 3.52 3.26
CA PHE A 15 17.29 3.75 3.59
C PHE A 15 17.18 3.98 5.10
N LYS A 16 16.72 5.17 5.50
CA LYS A 16 16.52 5.52 6.93
C LYS A 16 15.32 4.81 7.55
N HIS A 17 14.36 4.39 6.73
CA HIS A 17 13.13 3.74 7.16
C HIS A 17 12.87 2.50 6.30
N PRO A 18 12.30 1.43 6.88
CA PRO A 18 11.87 0.27 6.10
C PRO A 18 10.67 0.65 5.22
N CYS A 19 10.42 -0.15 4.20
CA CYS A 19 9.23 0.02 3.36
C CYS A 19 7.95 -0.14 4.19
N VAL A 20 7.01 0.80 4.07
CA VAL A 20 5.73 0.74 4.82
C VAL A 20 4.80 -0.40 4.38
N VAL A 21 5.06 -1.06 3.25
CA VAL A 21 4.22 -2.14 2.71
C VAL A 21 4.68 -3.51 3.19
N CYS A 22 5.98 -3.78 3.14
CA CYS A 22 6.56 -5.10 3.46
C CYS A 22 7.53 -5.10 4.64
N ASN A 23 7.80 -3.94 5.24
CA ASN A 23 8.72 -3.74 6.36
C ASN A 23 10.20 -4.13 6.08
N VAL A 24 10.62 -4.11 4.81
CA VAL A 24 11.99 -4.44 4.39
C VAL A 24 12.74 -3.18 3.91
N PHE A 25 14.02 -3.07 4.23
CA PHE A 25 14.91 -2.02 3.72
C PHE A 25 15.37 -2.31 2.29
N GLY A 26 15.72 -1.26 1.53
CA GLY A 26 16.33 -1.42 0.20
C GLY A 26 15.48 -0.97 -0.98
N HIS A 27 14.25 -0.48 -0.74
CA HIS A 27 13.40 0.09 -1.78
C HIS A 27 12.43 1.14 -1.22
N TRP A 28 11.96 2.01 -2.11
CA TRP A 28 10.87 2.94 -1.84
C TRP A 28 9.52 2.21 -1.82
N SER A 29 8.57 2.68 -1.03
CA SER A 29 7.28 2.00 -0.87
C SER A 29 6.44 1.95 -2.13
N ASP A 30 6.55 2.93 -3.03
CA ASP A 30 5.93 2.92 -4.36
C ASP A 30 6.58 1.92 -5.33
N LYS A 31 7.78 1.43 -4.99
CA LYS A 31 8.51 0.38 -5.72
C LYS A 31 8.50 -0.97 -4.99
N CYS A 32 7.63 -1.14 -3.99
CA CYS A 32 7.57 -2.38 -3.24
C CYS A 32 7.17 -3.56 -4.15
N PRO A 33 7.90 -4.69 -4.10
CA PRO A 33 7.54 -5.89 -4.86
C PRO A 33 6.13 -6.41 -4.53
N TYR A 34 5.66 -6.20 -3.29
CA TYR A 34 4.34 -6.65 -2.85
C TYR A 34 3.21 -5.95 -3.60
N LEU A 35 3.42 -4.76 -4.17
CA LEU A 35 2.45 -4.10 -5.05
C LEU A 35 2.20 -4.87 -6.36
N LYS A 36 3.11 -5.79 -6.72
CA LYS A 36 2.98 -6.65 -7.91
C LYS A 36 2.60 -8.07 -7.55
N ARG A 37 3.27 -8.63 -6.54
CA ARG A 37 3.05 -10.00 -6.08
C ARG A 37 3.51 -10.18 -4.64
N ILE A 38 2.62 -10.71 -3.83
CA ILE A 38 2.86 -11.13 -2.45
C ILE A 38 3.19 -12.64 -2.45
N PRO A 39 4.25 -13.07 -1.75
CA PRO A 39 4.52 -14.49 -1.49
C PRO A 39 3.40 -15.17 -0.70
N GLU A 40 3.16 -16.46 -0.94
CA GLU A 40 2.02 -17.18 -0.33
C GLU A 40 2.07 -17.21 1.21
N ASN A 41 3.27 -17.25 1.78
CA ASN A 41 3.51 -17.27 3.22
C ASN A 41 3.29 -15.91 3.91
N VAL A 42 2.96 -14.87 3.17
CA VAL A 42 2.66 -13.53 3.71
C VAL A 42 1.15 -13.39 3.85
N THR A 43 0.70 -13.21 5.09
CA THR A 43 -0.72 -13.06 5.45
C THR A 43 -1.11 -11.62 5.73
N GLU A 44 -0.13 -10.75 5.98
CA GLU A 44 -0.33 -9.35 6.35
C GLU A 44 0.64 -8.44 5.61
N VAL A 45 0.23 -7.20 5.40
CA VAL A 45 1.04 -6.11 4.85
C VAL A 45 0.98 -4.93 5.80
N GLY A 46 1.88 -3.98 5.63
CA GLY A 46 1.96 -2.84 6.53
C GLY A 46 0.70 -1.97 6.52
N LYS A 47 0.53 -1.21 7.60
CA LYS A 47 -0.68 -0.43 7.89
C LYS A 47 -1.10 0.46 6.71
N GLY A 48 -2.40 0.46 6.41
CA GLY A 48 -2.99 1.22 5.32
C GLY A 48 -2.89 0.54 3.95
N TYR A 49 -2.47 -0.72 3.92
CA TYR A 49 -2.53 -1.59 2.75
C TYR A 49 -3.33 -2.84 3.08
N ARG A 50 -3.93 -3.43 2.06
CA ARG A 50 -4.67 -4.69 2.12
C ARG A 50 -4.10 -5.68 1.11
N ILE A 51 -4.32 -6.96 1.35
CA ILE A 51 -4.02 -8.01 0.37
C ILE A 51 -5.26 -8.22 -0.48
N LEU A 52 -5.11 -8.10 -1.80
CA LEU A 52 -6.14 -8.45 -2.76
C LEU A 52 -5.71 -9.66 -3.58
N ASP A 53 -6.66 -10.54 -3.84
CA ASP A 53 -6.53 -11.63 -4.80
C ASP A 53 -7.16 -11.19 -6.13
N GLY A 54 -6.37 -11.19 -7.21
CA GLY A 54 -6.85 -10.80 -8.53
C GLY A 54 -5.99 -11.34 -9.65
N ARG A 55 -6.63 -11.81 -10.73
CA ARG A 55 -5.96 -12.36 -11.93
C ARG A 55 -4.94 -13.47 -11.61
N GLY A 56 -5.25 -14.30 -10.61
CA GLY A 56 -4.38 -15.39 -10.16
C GLY A 56 -3.14 -14.95 -9.37
N LEU A 57 -3.10 -13.70 -8.90
CA LEU A 57 -2.01 -13.15 -8.10
C LEU A 57 -2.56 -12.54 -6.81
N ARG A 58 -1.75 -12.57 -5.76
CA ARG A 58 -1.98 -11.83 -4.51
C ARG A 58 -1.11 -10.58 -4.54
N TYR A 59 -1.64 -9.40 -4.24
CA TYR A 59 -0.87 -8.16 -4.25
C TYR A 59 -1.35 -7.19 -3.16
N ALA A 60 -0.45 -6.30 -2.75
CA ALA A 60 -0.75 -5.24 -1.80
C ALA A 60 -1.41 -4.09 -2.55
N ASP A 61 -2.56 -3.63 -2.06
CA ASP A 61 -3.23 -2.44 -2.56
C ASP A 61 -3.39 -1.42 -1.44
N MET A 62 -3.37 -0.14 -1.78
CA MET A 62 -3.53 0.94 -0.81
C MET A 62 -5.00 1.04 -0.41
N MET A 63 -5.28 1.05 0.88
CA MET A 63 -6.63 1.35 1.36
C MET A 63 -6.97 2.81 1.00
N CYS A 64 -8.11 3.01 0.37
CA CYS A 64 -8.61 4.33 0.01
C CYS A 64 -10.11 4.34 0.26
N CYS A 65 -10.53 5.19 1.20
CA CYS A 65 -11.94 5.48 1.39
C CYS A 65 -12.35 6.56 0.40
N LEU A 66 -13.15 6.20 -0.60
CA LEU A 66 -13.69 7.12 -1.59
C LEU A 66 -14.88 7.93 -1.05
N LEU A 67 -15.50 7.49 0.05
CA LEU A 67 -16.56 8.24 0.71
C LEU A 67 -16.00 9.52 1.36
N CYS A 68 -14.96 9.40 2.20
CA CYS A 68 -14.38 10.55 2.91
C CYS A 68 -13.04 11.05 2.33
N GLY A 69 -12.49 10.37 1.32
CA GLY A 69 -11.24 10.75 0.66
C GLY A 69 -9.97 10.44 1.45
N LYS A 70 -10.04 9.69 2.55
CA LYS A 70 -8.85 9.31 3.34
C LYS A 70 -8.10 8.15 2.69
N PHE A 71 -6.78 8.29 2.65
CA PHE A 71 -5.85 7.27 2.17
C PHE A 71 -5.16 6.59 3.34
N ARG A 72 -4.91 5.29 3.23
CA ARG A 72 -4.14 4.47 4.19
C ARG A 72 -4.69 4.43 5.62
N ASP A 73 -6.01 4.59 5.77
CA ASP A 73 -6.66 4.64 7.08
C ASP A 73 -7.71 3.52 7.24
N HIS A 74 -8.75 3.54 6.40
CA HIS A 74 -9.86 2.60 6.43
C HIS A 74 -10.42 2.34 5.02
N GLU A 75 -11.23 1.29 4.87
CA GLU A 75 -12.00 1.01 3.67
C GLU A 75 -13.37 1.69 3.69
N ASP A 76 -14.08 1.76 2.56
CA ASP A 76 -15.39 2.40 2.49
C ASP A 76 -16.42 1.81 3.49
N GLU A 77 -16.34 0.50 3.75
CA GLU A 77 -17.19 -0.23 4.72
C GLU A 77 -16.95 0.23 6.17
N ASP A 78 -15.71 0.59 6.48
CA ASP A 78 -15.29 1.02 7.82
C ASP A 78 -15.30 2.55 7.96
N CYS A 79 -15.92 3.26 7.02
CA CYS A 79 -15.96 4.72 7.07
C CYS A 79 -16.76 5.20 8.28
N PRO A 80 -16.19 6.04 9.17
CA PRO A 80 -16.90 6.52 10.36
C PRO A 80 -18.13 7.37 10.00
N ASP A 81 -18.13 7.97 8.81
CA ASP A 81 -19.22 8.77 8.29
C ASP A 81 -20.16 7.96 7.36
N LEU A 82 -20.02 6.63 7.29
CA LEU A 82 -20.81 5.77 6.38
C LEU A 82 -22.33 6.01 6.54
N SER A 83 -22.83 6.08 7.77
CA SER A 83 -24.26 6.31 8.03
C SER A 83 -24.75 7.65 7.47
N LYS A 84 -23.89 8.68 7.49
CA LYS A 84 -24.21 9.99 6.91
C LYS A 84 -24.33 9.89 5.39
N PHE A 85 -23.37 9.23 4.74
CA PHE A 85 -23.40 9.02 3.29
C PHE A 85 -24.62 8.20 2.86
N ILE A 86 -25.01 7.19 3.64
CA ILE A 86 -26.23 6.40 3.43
C ILE A 86 -27.48 7.29 3.48
N ALA A 87 -27.62 8.11 4.52
CA ALA A 87 -28.76 9.01 4.67
C ALA A 87 -28.88 10.03 3.52
N GLU A 88 -27.73 10.47 3.00
CA GLU A 88 -27.64 11.43 1.89
C GLU A 88 -27.78 10.78 0.51
N GLY A 89 -27.82 9.44 0.43
CA GLY A 89 -27.91 8.72 -0.84
C GLY A 89 -26.68 8.89 -1.73
N HIS A 90 -25.48 8.92 -1.14
CA HIS A 90 -24.25 9.23 -1.85
C HIS A 90 -23.98 8.26 -3.03
N PRO A 91 -23.62 8.74 -4.24
CA PRO A 91 -23.49 7.91 -5.45
C PRO A 91 -22.51 6.73 -5.34
N LEU A 92 -21.50 6.84 -4.47
CA LEU A 92 -20.47 5.83 -4.29
C LEU A 92 -20.87 4.68 -3.37
N LEU A 93 -22.02 4.75 -2.70
CA LEU A 93 -22.52 3.66 -1.85
C LEU A 93 -22.73 2.34 -2.61
N ASN A 94 -22.96 2.39 -3.92
CA ASN A 94 -23.11 1.19 -4.75
C ASN A 94 -21.82 0.34 -4.80
N ARG A 95 -20.68 0.89 -4.36
CA ARG A 95 -19.41 0.16 -4.25
C ARG A 95 -19.19 -0.51 -2.90
N VAL A 96 -19.96 -0.10 -1.87
CA VAL A 96 -19.90 -0.68 -0.54
C VAL A 96 -20.76 -1.95 -0.57
N PRO A 97 -20.19 -3.14 -0.30
CA PRO A 97 -20.95 -4.36 -0.10
C PRO A 97 -22.04 -4.12 0.93
N ARG A 98 -23.29 -4.36 0.54
CA ARG A 98 -24.41 -4.35 1.48
C ARG A 98 -24.36 -5.68 2.22
N SER A 99 -24.20 -5.65 3.54
CA SER A 99 -24.45 -6.83 4.36
C SER A 99 -25.88 -7.34 4.07
N PRO A 100 -26.10 -8.66 4.00
CA PRO A 100 -27.43 -9.23 3.79
C PRO A 100 -28.42 -8.87 4.89
#